data_AF-A0A8B7P501-F1
#
_entry.id   AF-A0A8B7P501-F1
#
_cell.length_a   1.000
_cell.length_b   1.000
_cell.length_c   1.000
_cell.angle_alpha   90.00
_cell.angle_beta   90.00
_cell.angle_gamma   90.00
#
_symmetry.space_group_name_H-M   'P 1'
#
loop_
_entity.id
_entity.type
_entity.pdbx_description
1 polymer ?
#
loop_
_entity_poly.entity_id
_entity_poly.type
_entity_poly.pdbx_seq_one_letter_code
_entity_poly.pdbx_strand_id
1 'polypeptide(L)'
;MKIQGSWAAAAALLSLLVVAGPGDAYVTSYPEEPDIDGTLLTVGLTVGHWLAGALPYPGFSALLDALLYAWTPKPEDDYWEHIEQQVHDLCGNFVNQDNIDKVLVYKNDLMTMLRIYENSPVEGDGSYPTKNVQADAITSSIISNRYLVEASLMPWSMTLYFVDIASMHIIVLQDAAESYTFPDTAPSLWWRDLSTELAHYITYSRTLYDQTLQFRRDNIECYFDEGGSTDKYIITDHVTGLQDSCTQIHPGDGEVGSCASACQNFEDQVVRDLAAWYWDFVGYPASQWEQLRFKAELLAENASGYRVPPHEE
;
A
#
# COMPACT_ATOMS: atom_id res chain seq x y z
N MET A 1 29.24 -46.82 -64.69
CA MET A 1 30.06 -45.95 -63.81
C MET A 1 29.29 -45.85 -62.50
N LYS A 2 29.70 -46.55 -61.43
CA LYS A 2 30.71 -46.16 -60.42
C LYS A 2 30.53 -44.70 -59.97
N ILE A 3 30.46 -44.33 -58.68
CA ILE A 3 30.57 -44.98 -57.36
C ILE A 3 30.27 -43.83 -56.33
N GLN A 4 29.93 -44.18 -55.08
CA GLN A 4 30.02 -43.36 -53.84
C GLN A 4 28.99 -42.22 -53.67
N GLY A 5 28.40 -41.98 -52.51
CA GLY A 5 28.63 -42.54 -51.18
C GLY A 5 28.37 -41.45 -50.13
N SER A 6 27.32 -41.67 -49.32
CA SER A 6 27.16 -41.35 -47.90
C SER A 6 27.38 -39.93 -47.33
N TRP A 7 26.67 -39.73 -46.21
CA TRP A 7 26.93 -38.87 -45.04
C TRP A 7 25.99 -37.67 -44.86
N ALA A 8 25.21 -37.83 -43.78
CA ALA A 8 24.41 -36.84 -43.11
C ALA A 8 25.26 -35.65 -42.62
N ALA A 9 24.65 -34.46 -42.60
CA ALA A 9 24.97 -33.45 -41.62
C ALA A 9 23.72 -32.59 -41.39
N ALA A 10 23.28 -32.58 -40.13
CA ALA A 10 22.25 -31.72 -39.61
C ALA A 10 22.64 -30.25 -39.83
N ALA A 11 21.74 -29.47 -40.42
CA ALA A 11 21.78 -28.02 -40.33
C ALA A 11 20.57 -27.58 -39.53
N ALA A 12 20.85 -27.15 -38.30
CA ALA A 12 19.91 -26.65 -37.34
C ALA A 12 19.04 -25.54 -37.92
N LEU A 13 17.72 -25.72 -37.81
CA LEU A 13 16.74 -24.66 -37.76
C LEU A 13 17.03 -23.81 -36.51
N LEU A 14 17.87 -22.79 -36.66
CA LEU A 14 17.83 -21.62 -35.78
C LEU A 14 16.97 -20.56 -36.47
N SER A 15 15.66 -20.75 -36.37
CA SER A 15 14.68 -19.72 -36.65
C SER A 15 14.90 -18.61 -35.64
N LEU A 16 15.55 -17.53 -36.06
CA LEU A 16 15.38 -16.20 -35.47
C LEU A 16 13.90 -15.83 -35.62
N LEU A 17 13.08 -16.25 -34.65
CA LEU A 17 11.84 -15.56 -34.33
C LEU A 17 12.23 -14.27 -33.61
N VAL A 18 12.64 -13.28 -34.40
CA VAL A 18 12.36 -11.89 -34.02
C VAL A 18 10.84 -11.80 -34.06
N VAL A 19 10.21 -11.96 -32.90
CA VAL A 19 8.85 -11.49 -32.71
C VAL A 19 8.96 -9.97 -32.81
N ALA A 20 8.82 -9.46 -34.03
CA ALA A 20 8.42 -8.08 -34.25
C ALA A 20 7.02 -7.96 -33.64
N GLY A 21 6.96 -7.50 -32.40
CA GLY A 21 5.71 -6.96 -31.86
C GLY A 21 5.24 -5.84 -32.78
N PRO A 22 3.93 -5.67 -33.00
CA PRO A 22 3.44 -4.60 -33.84
C PRO A 22 3.75 -3.28 -33.12
N GLY A 23 4.68 -2.53 -33.71
CA GLY A 23 4.97 -1.15 -33.36
C GLY A 23 3.87 -0.21 -33.86
N ASP A 24 3.55 0.73 -32.98
CA ASP A 24 3.08 2.09 -33.22
C ASP A 24 1.82 2.29 -34.07
N ALA A 25 0.69 2.23 -33.38
CA ALA A 25 -0.33 3.25 -33.55
C ALA A 25 -0.22 4.22 -32.36
N TYR A 26 0.27 5.43 -32.60
CA TYR A 26 0.14 6.54 -31.67
C TYR A 26 -1.36 6.81 -31.45
N VAL A 27 -1.88 6.38 -30.30
CA VAL A 27 -3.19 6.80 -29.82
C VAL A 27 -2.97 8.09 -29.04
N THR A 28 -3.43 9.21 -29.60
CA THR A 28 -3.30 10.57 -29.04
C THR A 28 -4.53 10.97 -28.23
N SER A 29 -5.09 10.02 -27.49
CA SER A 29 -6.11 10.26 -26.47
C SER A 29 -6.08 9.06 -25.53
N TYR A 30 -5.76 9.23 -24.25
CA TYR A 30 -5.97 8.19 -23.25
C TYR A 30 -7.46 8.20 -22.86
N PRO A 31 -8.33 7.29 -23.33
CA PRO A 31 -9.47 6.92 -22.51
C PRO A 31 -8.95 5.92 -21.46
N GLU A 32 -9.32 6.14 -20.20
CA GLU A 32 -9.11 5.21 -19.06
C GLU A 32 -7.71 5.23 -18.43
N GLU A 33 -7.28 6.39 -17.91
CA GLU A 33 -6.42 6.35 -16.70
C GLU A 33 -7.18 5.59 -15.59
N PRO A 34 -6.51 4.78 -14.74
CA PRO A 34 -7.15 4.11 -13.62
C PRO A 34 -7.95 5.11 -12.79
N ASP A 35 -9.22 4.82 -12.52
CA ASP A 35 -10.07 5.67 -11.69
C ASP A 35 -9.68 5.50 -10.23
N ILE A 36 -8.92 6.45 -9.69
CA ILE A 36 -8.45 6.46 -8.31
C ILE A 36 -9.57 7.06 -7.45
N ASP A 37 -10.51 6.21 -7.08
CA ASP A 37 -11.76 6.58 -6.43
C ASP A 37 -11.69 6.46 -4.89
N GLY A 38 -10.69 5.79 -4.33
CA GLY A 38 -10.60 5.53 -2.89
C GLY A 38 -11.50 4.39 -2.40
N THR A 39 -12.31 3.79 -3.27
CA THR A 39 -13.13 2.60 -2.98
C THR A 39 -12.45 1.33 -3.48
N LEU A 40 -12.23 1.22 -4.79
CA LEU A 40 -11.58 0.06 -5.42
C LEU A 40 -10.09 0.31 -5.62
N LEU A 41 -9.71 1.58 -5.83
CA LEU A 41 -8.33 1.97 -6.07
C LEU A 41 -7.96 3.18 -5.23
N THR A 42 -7.19 2.94 -4.18
CA THR A 42 -6.62 4.00 -3.34
C THR A 42 -5.31 4.53 -3.94
N VAL A 43 -4.82 5.66 -3.42
CA VAL A 43 -3.47 6.17 -3.72
C VAL A 43 -2.42 5.14 -3.33
N GLY A 44 -2.56 4.52 -2.15
CA GLY A 44 -1.76 3.38 -1.72
C GLY A 44 -1.62 2.28 -2.78
N LEU A 45 -2.75 1.78 -3.25
CA LEU A 45 -2.83 0.75 -4.29
C LEU A 45 -2.26 1.21 -5.63
N THR A 46 -2.62 2.43 -6.06
CA THR A 46 -2.11 3.02 -7.30
C THR A 46 -0.58 3.06 -7.31
N VAL A 47 0.03 3.57 -6.23
CA VAL A 47 1.48 3.61 -6.09
C VAL A 47 2.06 2.20 -6.07
N GLY A 48 1.45 1.27 -5.33
CA GLY A 48 1.87 -0.14 -5.34
C GLY A 48 1.90 -0.73 -6.75
N HIS A 49 0.82 -0.59 -7.51
CA HIS A 49 0.74 -1.09 -8.88
C HIS A 49 1.73 -0.39 -9.82
N TRP A 50 1.97 0.91 -9.65
CA TRP A 50 2.99 1.63 -10.41
C TRP A 50 4.39 1.11 -10.12
N LEU A 51 4.74 0.90 -8.84
CA LEU A 51 6.02 0.30 -8.43
C LEU A 51 6.21 -1.12 -8.98
N ALA A 52 5.13 -1.88 -9.10
CA ALA A 52 5.12 -3.21 -9.71
C ALA A 52 5.23 -3.18 -11.25
N GLY A 53 5.24 -2.00 -11.88
CA GLY A 53 5.20 -1.84 -13.33
C GLY A 53 3.87 -2.27 -13.96
N ALA A 54 2.80 -2.33 -13.17
CA ALA A 54 1.47 -2.74 -13.60
C ALA A 54 0.60 -1.59 -14.15
N LEU A 55 1.02 -0.33 -13.94
CA LEU A 55 0.34 0.85 -14.48
C LEU A 55 1.15 1.50 -15.61
N PRO A 56 0.48 1.97 -16.69
CA PRO A 56 1.15 2.53 -17.86
C PRO A 56 1.51 4.02 -17.70
N TYR A 57 1.77 4.49 -16.47
CA TYR A 57 2.22 5.87 -16.27
C TYR A 57 3.67 6.01 -16.74
N PRO A 58 3.96 6.89 -17.73
CA PRO A 58 5.27 6.96 -18.37
C PRO A 58 6.40 7.48 -17.46
N GLY A 59 6.07 8.04 -16.30
CA GLY A 59 7.03 8.52 -15.31
C GLY A 59 6.34 9.15 -14.11
N PHE A 60 7.15 9.65 -13.17
CA PHE A 60 6.70 10.22 -11.91
C PHE A 60 5.68 11.35 -12.07
N SER A 61 5.89 12.31 -12.98
CA SER A 61 4.97 13.45 -13.16
C SER A 61 3.56 13.01 -13.56
N ALA A 62 3.43 12.09 -14.52
CA ALA A 62 2.12 11.56 -14.91
C ALA A 62 1.40 10.82 -13.77
N LEU A 63 2.14 10.05 -12.97
CA LEU A 63 1.59 9.44 -11.76
C LEU A 63 1.13 10.53 -10.77
N LEU A 64 2.01 11.50 -10.47
CA LEU A 64 1.73 12.53 -9.48
C LEU A 64 0.51 13.37 -9.85
N ASP A 65 0.38 13.77 -11.12
CA ASP A 65 -0.79 14.46 -11.64
C ASP A 65 -2.08 13.67 -11.39
N ALA A 66 -2.09 12.36 -11.68
CA ALA A 66 -3.24 11.50 -11.45
C ALA A 66 -3.59 11.41 -9.94
N LEU A 67 -2.59 11.27 -9.06
CA LEU A 67 -2.82 11.22 -7.62
C LEU A 67 -3.34 12.56 -7.06
N LEU A 68 -2.80 13.69 -7.54
CA LEU A 68 -3.26 15.02 -7.13
C LEU A 68 -4.66 15.33 -7.67
N TYR A 69 -5.00 14.83 -8.85
CA TYR A 69 -6.34 14.91 -9.39
C TYR A 69 -7.33 14.12 -8.53
N ALA A 70 -6.97 12.90 -8.10
CA ALA A 70 -7.78 12.07 -7.21
C ALA A 70 -8.07 12.78 -5.87
N TRP A 71 -7.06 13.38 -5.24
CA TRP A 71 -7.22 14.07 -3.96
C TRP A 71 -7.94 15.41 -4.03
N THR A 72 -8.15 15.96 -5.23
CA THR A 72 -8.90 17.21 -5.41
C THR A 72 -10.39 16.92 -5.22
N PRO A 73 -11.09 17.59 -4.27
CA PRO A 73 -12.50 17.33 -4.02
C PRO A 73 -13.38 17.54 -5.26
N LYS A 74 -14.26 16.58 -5.55
CA LYS A 74 -15.24 16.66 -6.64
C LYS A 74 -16.64 16.53 -6.05
N PRO A 75 -17.63 17.33 -6.48
CA PRO A 75 -18.99 17.30 -5.90
C PRO A 75 -19.70 15.95 -6.02
N GLU A 76 -19.39 15.17 -7.06
CA GLU A 76 -20.01 13.88 -7.35
C GLU A 76 -19.21 12.66 -6.86
N ASP A 77 -17.94 12.85 -6.47
CA ASP A 77 -17.00 11.76 -6.24
C ASP A 77 -15.75 12.25 -5.45
N ASP A 78 -15.90 12.39 -4.13
CA ASP A 78 -14.78 12.76 -3.25
C ASP A 78 -14.04 11.52 -2.74
N TYR A 79 -12.81 11.35 -3.22
CA TYR A 79 -11.88 10.32 -2.78
C TYR A 79 -11.84 10.13 -1.26
N TRP A 80 -11.83 11.22 -0.49
CA TRP A 80 -11.67 11.15 0.95
C TRP A 80 -12.94 10.71 1.68
N GLU A 81 -14.12 10.96 1.10
CA GLU A 81 -15.37 10.40 1.61
C GLU A 81 -15.36 8.87 1.45
N HIS A 82 -14.84 8.36 0.33
CA HIS A 82 -14.68 6.92 0.11
C HIS A 82 -13.65 6.29 1.06
N ILE A 83 -12.52 6.96 1.30
CA ILE A 83 -11.53 6.52 2.29
C ILE A 83 -12.14 6.48 3.70
N GLU A 84 -12.90 7.50 4.08
CA GLU A 84 -13.58 7.54 5.37
C GLU A 84 -14.61 6.41 5.48
N GLN A 85 -15.39 6.15 4.43
CA GLN A 85 -16.34 5.04 4.38
C GLN A 85 -15.63 3.69 4.53
N GLN A 86 -14.53 3.45 3.83
CA GLN A 86 -13.74 2.21 3.97
C GLN A 86 -13.21 2.02 5.39
N VAL A 87 -12.78 3.11 6.04
CA VAL A 87 -12.38 3.09 7.45
C VAL A 87 -13.58 2.78 8.36
N HIS A 88 -14.75 3.36 8.09
CA HIS A 88 -15.97 3.04 8.84
C HIS A 88 -16.42 1.58 8.65
N ASP A 89 -16.26 1.00 7.46
CA ASP A 89 -16.57 -0.41 7.24
C ASP A 89 -15.63 -1.33 8.06
N LEU A 90 -14.38 -0.91 8.26
CA LEU A 90 -13.40 -1.62 9.07
C LEU A 90 -13.66 -1.49 10.58
N CYS A 91 -13.88 -0.27 11.07
CA CYS A 91 -13.88 0.05 12.50
C CYS A 91 -15.15 0.71 13.04
N GLY A 92 -16.22 0.76 12.25
CA GLY A 92 -17.55 1.19 12.69
C GLY A 92 -17.52 2.62 13.19
N ASN A 93 -18.08 2.86 14.39
CA ASN A 93 -18.05 4.18 15.03
C ASN A 93 -16.76 4.46 15.82
N PHE A 94 -15.79 3.54 15.83
CA PHE A 94 -14.53 3.68 16.58
C PHE A 94 -13.48 4.43 15.75
N VAL A 95 -13.85 5.65 15.35
CA VAL A 95 -13.06 6.50 14.47
C VAL A 95 -12.56 7.73 15.21
N ASN A 96 -11.28 8.06 15.02
CA ASN A 96 -10.70 9.29 15.53
C ASN A 96 -10.91 10.45 14.55
N GLN A 97 -12.11 11.02 14.56
CA GLN A 97 -12.49 12.10 13.64
C GLN A 97 -11.57 13.33 13.74
N ASP A 98 -11.12 13.71 14.95
CA ASP A 98 -10.23 14.86 15.13
C ASP A 98 -8.88 14.67 14.41
N ASN A 99 -8.34 13.45 14.41
CA ASN A 99 -7.13 13.15 13.63
C ASN A 99 -7.41 13.12 12.13
N ILE A 100 -8.55 12.57 11.70
CA ILE A 100 -8.97 12.58 10.29
C ILE A 100 -9.08 14.01 9.78
N ASP A 101 -9.83 14.87 10.47
CA ASP A 101 -10.01 16.27 10.08
C ASP A 101 -8.67 16.99 9.95
N LYS A 102 -7.72 16.75 10.88
CA LYS A 102 -6.36 17.31 10.81
C LYS A 102 -5.57 16.79 9.63
N VAL A 103 -5.69 15.50 9.29
CA VAL A 103 -5.08 14.94 8.08
C VAL A 103 -5.68 15.56 6.82
N LEU A 104 -7.01 15.77 6.78
CA LEU A 104 -7.70 16.41 5.66
C LEU A 104 -7.36 17.91 5.51
N VAL A 105 -6.89 18.57 6.57
CA VAL A 105 -6.26 19.90 6.46
C VAL A 105 -4.84 19.76 5.93
N TYR A 106 -4.03 18.90 6.54
CA TYR A 106 -2.62 18.69 6.18
C TYR A 106 -2.44 18.24 4.72
N LYS A 107 -3.36 17.43 4.18
CA LYS A 107 -3.31 17.00 2.77
C LYS A 107 -3.26 18.19 1.81
N ASN A 108 -3.91 19.30 2.12
CA ASN A 108 -3.96 20.46 1.23
C ASN A 108 -2.59 21.15 1.15
N ASP A 109 -1.87 21.20 2.27
CA ASP A 109 -0.50 21.68 2.32
C ASP A 109 0.42 20.73 1.53
N LEU A 110 0.28 19.41 1.74
CA LEU A 110 1.04 18.41 1.02
C LEU A 110 0.81 18.47 -0.50
N MET A 111 -0.45 18.59 -0.95
CA MET A 111 -0.78 18.77 -2.37
C MET A 111 -0.11 20.01 -2.96
N THR A 112 -0.08 21.11 -2.20
CA THR A 112 0.60 22.34 -2.63
C THR A 112 2.10 22.11 -2.78
N MET A 113 2.73 21.46 -1.80
CA MET A 113 4.16 21.14 -1.85
C MET A 113 4.50 20.20 -3.02
N LEU A 114 3.67 19.18 -3.27
CA LEU A 114 3.83 18.23 -4.37
C LEU A 114 3.75 18.93 -5.74
N ARG A 115 2.81 19.85 -5.93
CA ARG A 115 2.74 20.66 -7.16
C ARG A 115 3.98 21.52 -7.35
N ILE A 116 4.52 22.10 -6.27
CA ILE A 116 5.75 22.88 -6.36
C ILE A 116 6.93 21.96 -6.71
N TYR A 117 7.02 20.79 -6.09
CA TYR A 117 8.06 19.78 -6.35
C TYR A 117 8.06 19.33 -7.81
N GLU A 118 6.88 19.03 -8.37
CA GLU A 118 6.72 18.63 -9.76
C GLU A 118 7.26 19.69 -10.74
N ASN A 119 6.93 20.95 -10.49
CA ASN A 119 7.32 22.07 -11.33
C ASN A 119 8.76 22.57 -11.06
N SER A 120 9.45 21.99 -10.08
CA SER A 120 10.81 22.39 -9.74
C SER A 120 11.83 21.72 -10.66
N PRO A 121 12.88 22.45 -11.08
CA PRO A 121 13.92 21.86 -11.92
C PRO A 121 14.84 20.95 -11.08
N VAL A 122 15.43 19.94 -11.73
CA VAL A 122 16.45 19.07 -11.10
C VAL A 122 17.71 19.89 -10.77
N GLU A 123 18.18 20.69 -11.73
CA GLU A 123 19.31 21.60 -11.57
C GLU A 123 18.83 23.04 -11.35
N GLY A 124 19.43 23.74 -10.39
CA GLY A 124 19.08 25.12 -10.11
C GLY A 124 19.81 26.08 -11.04
N ASP A 125 19.08 27.02 -11.62
CA ASP A 125 19.65 28.20 -12.27
C ASP A 125 19.82 29.38 -11.29
N GLY A 126 19.50 29.16 -10.00
CA GLY A 126 19.54 30.16 -8.93
C GLY A 126 18.29 31.03 -8.82
N SER A 127 17.29 30.85 -9.68
CA SER A 127 16.05 31.64 -9.67
C SER A 127 14.93 30.99 -8.86
N TYR A 128 14.91 29.66 -8.75
CA TYR A 128 13.91 28.88 -8.01
C TYR A 128 14.55 27.72 -7.21
N PRO A 129 13.92 27.27 -6.11
CA PRO A 129 14.36 26.07 -5.40
C PRO A 129 14.32 24.83 -6.29
N THR A 130 15.32 23.95 -6.15
CA THR A 130 15.40 22.72 -6.93
C THR A 130 14.51 21.61 -6.36
N LYS A 131 14.30 20.55 -7.15
CA LYS A 131 13.69 19.30 -6.66
C LYS A 131 14.32 18.80 -5.37
N ASN A 132 15.65 18.89 -5.23
CA ASN A 132 16.35 18.52 -4.00
C ASN A 132 15.83 19.27 -2.76
N VAL A 133 15.64 20.59 -2.87
CA VAL A 133 15.14 21.42 -1.77
C VAL A 133 13.67 21.11 -1.48
N GLN A 134 12.87 20.89 -2.51
CA GLN A 134 11.46 20.58 -2.34
C GLN A 134 11.23 19.16 -1.79
N ALA A 135 12.02 18.17 -2.20
CA ALA A 135 12.00 16.82 -1.61
C ALA A 135 12.31 16.88 -0.12
N ASP A 136 13.37 17.58 0.27
CA ASP A 136 13.74 17.74 1.69
C ASP A 136 12.63 18.43 2.52
N ALA A 137 12.00 19.47 1.95
CA ALA A 137 10.86 20.13 2.58
C ALA A 137 9.66 19.18 2.75
N ILE A 138 9.31 18.42 1.71
CA ILE A 138 8.21 17.43 1.75
C ILE A 138 8.51 16.35 2.79
N THR A 139 9.69 15.75 2.74
CA THR A 139 10.13 14.73 3.69
C THR A 139 10.09 15.23 5.12
N SER A 140 10.63 16.42 5.38
CA SER A 140 10.58 17.05 6.70
C SER A 140 9.15 17.30 7.17
N SER A 141 8.28 17.76 6.27
CA SER A 141 6.86 18.01 6.54
C SER A 141 6.14 16.71 6.92
N ILE A 142 6.32 15.64 6.14
CA ILE A 142 5.67 14.35 6.37
C ILE A 142 6.16 13.74 7.69
N ILE A 143 7.48 13.70 7.91
CA ILE A 143 8.04 13.15 9.16
C ILE A 143 7.55 13.93 10.38
N SER A 144 7.47 15.26 10.30
CA SER A 144 7.01 16.10 11.40
C SER A 144 5.51 15.97 11.69
N ASN A 145 4.72 15.55 10.70
CA ASN A 145 3.26 15.42 10.82
C ASN A 145 2.77 13.96 10.86
N ARG A 146 3.65 12.96 10.72
CA ARG A 146 3.24 11.55 10.74
C ARG A 146 2.56 11.12 12.03
N TYR A 147 2.77 11.85 13.14
CA TYR A 147 2.03 11.62 14.39
C TYR A 147 0.51 11.70 14.22
N LEU A 148 0.02 12.43 13.20
CA LEU A 148 -1.40 12.52 12.88
C LEU A 148 -2.00 11.17 12.49
N VAL A 149 -1.20 10.28 11.89
CA VAL A 149 -1.65 8.93 11.49
C VAL A 149 -1.03 7.84 12.37
N GLU A 150 0.22 8.02 12.81
CA GLU A 150 0.98 6.97 13.51
C GLU A 150 0.77 6.93 15.03
N ALA A 151 0.43 8.07 15.64
CA ALA A 151 0.29 8.22 17.09
C ALA A 151 -1.16 8.51 17.52
N SER A 152 -2.13 8.15 16.69
CA SER A 152 -3.56 8.24 17.01
C SER A 152 -3.93 7.30 18.16
N LEU A 153 -4.89 7.72 19.00
CA LEU A 153 -5.49 6.86 20.03
C LEU A 153 -6.26 5.67 19.43
N MET A 154 -6.73 5.81 18.19
CA MET A 154 -7.39 4.78 17.41
C MET A 154 -6.59 4.60 16.12
N PRO A 155 -5.46 3.87 16.15
CA PRO A 155 -4.56 3.76 15.00
C PRO A 155 -5.24 3.04 13.82
N TRP A 156 -6.11 2.05 14.09
CA TRP A 156 -6.90 1.35 13.08
C TRP A 156 -7.76 2.29 12.22
N SER A 157 -8.25 3.40 12.78
CA SER A 157 -9.04 4.38 12.02
C SER A 157 -8.20 5.29 11.12
N MET A 158 -6.87 5.23 11.23
CA MET A 158 -5.94 6.01 10.40
C MET A 158 -5.28 5.16 9.32
N THR A 159 -5.70 3.90 9.14
CA THR A 159 -4.99 2.91 8.33
C THR A 159 -4.80 3.36 6.87
N LEU A 160 -5.87 3.73 6.17
CA LEU A 160 -5.77 4.14 4.77
C LEU A 160 -5.08 5.51 4.62
N TYR A 161 -5.34 6.44 5.54
CA TYR A 161 -4.65 7.72 5.60
C TYR A 161 -3.12 7.56 5.75
N PHE A 162 -2.69 6.62 6.58
CA PHE A 162 -1.28 6.26 6.73
C PHE A 162 -0.70 5.76 5.39
N VAL A 163 -1.35 4.78 4.75
CA VAL A 163 -0.85 4.18 3.52
C VAL A 163 -0.73 5.22 2.41
N ASP A 164 -1.73 6.09 2.28
CA ASP A 164 -1.76 7.13 1.25
C ASP A 164 -0.65 8.16 1.43
N ILE A 165 -0.45 8.66 2.66
CA ILE A 165 0.63 9.62 2.97
C ILE A 165 2.01 8.97 2.82
N ALA A 166 2.17 7.73 3.30
CA ALA A 166 3.43 6.99 3.16
C ALA A 166 3.77 6.75 1.68
N SER A 167 2.79 6.35 0.87
CA SER A 167 2.95 6.16 -0.57
C SER A 167 3.38 7.45 -1.28
N MET A 168 2.78 8.59 -0.93
CA MET A 168 3.22 9.90 -1.46
C MET A 168 4.67 10.22 -1.09
N HIS A 169 5.06 9.95 0.15
CA HIS A 169 6.44 10.17 0.59
C HIS A 169 7.42 9.29 -0.20
N ILE A 170 7.10 8.00 -0.35
CA ILE A 170 7.93 7.02 -1.03
C ILE A 170 8.18 7.41 -2.48
N ILE A 171 7.17 7.84 -3.23
CA ILE A 171 7.36 8.21 -4.64
C ILE A 171 8.20 9.49 -4.79
N VAL A 172 8.08 10.45 -3.87
CA VAL A 172 8.93 11.66 -3.87
C VAL A 172 10.37 11.29 -3.59
N LEU A 173 10.62 10.46 -2.58
CA LEU A 173 11.96 9.99 -2.24
C LEU A 173 12.57 9.18 -3.39
N GLN A 174 11.79 8.32 -4.06
CA GLN A 174 12.25 7.59 -5.23
C GLN A 174 12.58 8.52 -6.40
N ASP A 175 11.70 9.46 -6.74
CA ASP A 175 11.94 10.42 -7.83
C ASP A 175 13.19 11.26 -7.56
N ALA A 176 13.39 11.71 -6.32
CA ALA A 176 14.62 12.41 -5.93
C ALA A 176 15.86 11.51 -6.02
N ALA A 177 15.76 10.26 -5.56
CA ALA A 177 16.86 9.31 -5.62
C ALA A 177 17.27 8.94 -7.04
N GLU A 178 16.31 8.81 -7.96
CA GLU A 178 16.56 8.56 -9.38
C GLU A 178 17.08 9.82 -10.09
N SER A 179 16.47 10.98 -9.85
CA SER A 179 16.85 12.26 -10.47
C SER A 179 18.29 12.70 -10.15
N TYR A 180 18.79 12.34 -8.97
CA TYR A 180 20.14 12.70 -8.51
C TYR A 180 21.16 11.55 -8.57
N THR A 181 20.81 10.42 -9.20
CA THR A 181 21.77 9.36 -9.53
C THR A 181 22.24 9.51 -10.98
N PHE A 182 23.49 9.93 -11.17
CA PHE A 182 24.06 10.16 -12.50
C PHE A 182 24.97 9.01 -12.95
N PRO A 183 25.08 8.76 -14.27
CA PRO A 183 26.05 7.80 -14.81
C PRO A 183 27.47 8.09 -14.32
N ASP A 184 28.23 7.03 -14.05
CA ASP A 184 29.64 7.10 -13.63
C ASP A 184 29.91 7.85 -12.31
N THR A 185 28.87 8.12 -11.51
CA THR A 185 28.98 8.68 -10.16
C THR A 185 28.43 7.72 -9.11
N ALA A 186 28.79 7.96 -7.84
CA ALA A 186 28.16 7.23 -6.75
C ALA A 186 26.64 7.54 -6.73
N PRO A 187 25.78 6.55 -6.43
CA PRO A 187 24.34 6.80 -6.31
C PRO A 187 24.02 7.90 -5.29
N SER A 188 22.87 8.55 -5.49
CA SER A 188 22.37 9.58 -4.60
C SER A 188 22.21 9.10 -3.15
N LEU A 189 22.49 9.98 -2.17
CA LEU A 189 22.20 9.69 -0.76
C LEU A 189 20.70 9.58 -0.47
N TRP A 190 19.84 10.09 -1.35
CA TRP A 190 18.39 9.89 -1.26
C TRP A 190 17.98 8.41 -1.27
N TRP A 191 18.79 7.51 -1.84
CA TRP A 191 18.55 6.06 -1.74
C TRP A 191 18.62 5.55 -0.30
N ARG A 192 19.47 6.16 0.55
CA ARG A 192 19.55 5.83 1.98
C ARG A 192 18.33 6.34 2.73
N ASP A 193 17.89 7.55 2.42
CA ASP A 193 16.73 8.14 3.08
C ASP A 193 15.46 7.37 2.68
N LEU A 194 15.31 7.03 1.39
CA LEU A 194 14.27 6.12 0.90
C LEU A 194 14.29 4.77 1.61
N SER A 195 15.45 4.12 1.72
CA SER A 195 15.59 2.83 2.43
C SER A 195 15.16 2.92 3.89
N THR A 196 15.54 4.01 4.58
CA THR A 196 15.22 4.25 5.99
C THR A 196 13.72 4.42 6.19
N GLU A 197 13.07 5.25 5.36
CA GLU A 197 11.63 5.51 5.48
C GLU A 197 10.81 4.28 5.05
N LEU A 198 11.23 3.53 4.02
CA LEU A 198 10.61 2.25 3.68
C LEU A 198 10.66 1.27 4.85
N ALA A 199 11.81 1.12 5.52
CA ALA A 199 11.94 0.24 6.67
C ALA A 199 10.99 0.65 7.82
N HIS A 200 10.85 1.95 8.07
CA HIS A 200 9.89 2.50 9.04
C HIS A 200 8.44 2.16 8.65
N TYR A 201 8.02 2.48 7.43
CA TYR A 201 6.65 2.25 6.96
C TYR A 201 6.25 0.78 6.91
N ILE A 202 7.16 -0.11 6.49
CA ILE A 202 6.94 -1.57 6.52
C ILE A 202 6.81 -2.09 7.96
N THR A 203 7.60 -1.55 8.89
CA THR A 203 7.50 -1.95 10.30
C THR A 203 6.20 -1.46 10.93
N TYR A 204 5.83 -0.23 10.64
CA TYR A 204 4.59 0.36 11.14
C TYR A 204 3.36 -0.34 10.57
N SER A 205 3.34 -0.69 9.27
CA SER A 205 2.21 -1.40 8.66
C SER A 205 1.98 -2.79 9.28
N ARG A 206 3.03 -3.48 9.72
CA ARG A 206 2.89 -4.76 10.46
C ARG A 206 2.33 -4.52 11.87
N THR A 207 2.84 -3.50 12.56
CA THR A 207 2.36 -3.14 13.91
C THR A 207 0.88 -2.73 13.88
N LEU A 208 0.49 -1.96 12.87
CA LEU A 208 -0.88 -1.51 12.68
C LEU A 208 -1.84 -2.67 12.38
N TYR A 209 -1.39 -3.68 11.63
CA TYR A 209 -2.16 -4.92 11.43
C TYR A 209 -2.46 -5.61 12.75
N ASP A 210 -1.43 -5.84 13.57
CA ASP A 210 -1.57 -6.52 14.86
C ASP A 210 -2.50 -5.73 15.80
N GLN A 211 -2.38 -4.40 15.83
CA GLN A 211 -3.25 -3.52 16.61
C GLN A 211 -4.71 -3.58 16.12
N THR A 212 -4.93 -3.56 14.81
CA THR A 212 -6.27 -3.62 14.21
C THR A 212 -6.92 -4.98 14.45
N LEU A 213 -6.16 -6.07 14.33
CA LEU A 213 -6.60 -7.42 14.62
C LEU A 213 -7.02 -7.58 16.08
N GLN A 214 -6.20 -7.07 17.01
CA GLN A 214 -6.53 -7.10 18.43
C GLN A 214 -7.78 -6.27 18.72
N PHE A 215 -7.88 -5.06 18.15
CA PHE A 215 -9.08 -4.21 18.27
C PHE A 215 -10.34 -4.93 17.80
N ARG A 216 -10.31 -5.61 16.64
CA ARG A 216 -11.49 -6.33 16.14
C ARG A 216 -11.91 -7.47 17.06
N ARG A 217 -10.95 -8.22 17.63
CA ARG A 217 -11.23 -9.28 18.60
C ARG A 217 -11.81 -8.74 19.91
N ASP A 218 -11.24 -7.65 20.42
CA ASP A 218 -11.68 -7.04 21.69
C ASP A 218 -13.12 -6.49 21.62
N ASN A 219 -13.64 -6.27 20.41
CA ASN A 219 -14.99 -5.76 20.18
C ASN A 219 -16.00 -6.86 19.79
N ILE A 220 -15.63 -8.13 19.88
CA ILE A 220 -16.55 -9.26 19.77
C ILE A 220 -16.89 -9.74 21.18
N GLU A 221 -18.17 -9.73 21.51
CA GLU A 221 -18.68 -10.23 22.78
C GLU A 221 -19.52 -11.48 22.56
N CYS A 222 -19.21 -12.54 23.31
CA CYS A 222 -19.94 -13.79 23.26
C CYS A 222 -20.56 -14.09 24.63
N TYR A 223 -21.88 -14.24 24.63
CA TYR A 223 -22.67 -14.58 25.81
C TYR A 223 -23.31 -15.96 25.66
N PHE A 224 -23.26 -16.76 26.73
CA PHE A 224 -23.93 -18.04 26.81
C PHE A 224 -25.11 -17.96 27.78
N ASP A 225 -26.29 -18.29 27.27
CA ASP A 225 -27.55 -18.38 28.01
C ASP A 225 -27.95 -19.86 28.15
N GLU A 226 -27.78 -20.41 29.35
CA GLU A 226 -28.16 -21.78 29.67
C GLU A 226 -29.66 -21.86 29.95
N GLY A 227 -30.40 -22.55 29.09
CA GLY A 227 -31.84 -22.76 29.25
C GLY A 227 -32.16 -24.19 29.67
N GLY A 228 -33.38 -24.40 30.19
CA GLY A 228 -33.77 -25.72 30.74
C GLY A 228 -33.89 -26.86 29.71
N SER A 229 -34.11 -26.55 28.43
CA SER A 229 -34.16 -27.55 27.34
C SER A 229 -33.30 -27.19 26.14
N THR A 230 -32.87 -25.94 26.06
CA THR A 230 -32.12 -25.37 24.94
C THR A 230 -31.15 -24.35 25.48
N ASP A 231 -29.92 -24.37 24.99
CA ASP A 231 -28.95 -23.33 25.28
C ASP A 231 -28.84 -22.37 24.09
N LYS A 232 -28.45 -21.13 24.37
CA LYS A 232 -28.25 -20.12 23.33
C LYS A 232 -26.90 -19.44 23.49
N TYR A 233 -26.15 -19.39 22.41
CA TYR A 233 -24.96 -18.56 22.27
C TYR A 233 -25.37 -17.29 21.52
N ILE A 234 -25.05 -16.14 22.08
CA ILE A 234 -25.34 -14.82 21.51
C ILE A 234 -24.00 -14.16 21.25
N ILE A 235 -23.77 -13.76 20.01
CA ILE A 235 -22.54 -13.11 19.58
C ILE A 235 -22.90 -11.68 19.19
N THR A 236 -22.15 -10.70 19.68
CA THR A 236 -22.35 -9.28 19.38
C THR A 236 -21.03 -8.71 18.89
N ASP A 237 -20.99 -8.24 17.64
CA ASP A 237 -19.88 -7.45 17.12
C ASP A 237 -20.18 -5.96 17.32
N HIS A 238 -19.50 -5.35 18.28
CA HIS A 238 -19.73 -3.94 18.64
C HIS A 238 -19.30 -2.97 17.54
N VAL A 239 -18.48 -3.42 16.57
CA VAL A 239 -18.04 -2.59 15.45
C VAL A 239 -19.13 -2.49 14.38
N THR A 240 -19.64 -3.63 13.90
CA THR A 240 -20.68 -3.66 12.86
C THR A 240 -22.08 -3.48 13.43
N GLY A 241 -22.25 -3.63 14.75
CA GLY A 241 -23.55 -3.69 15.42
C GLY A 241 -24.32 -4.99 15.12
N LEU A 242 -23.68 -5.96 14.46
CA LEU A 242 -24.29 -7.23 14.13
C LEU A 242 -24.42 -8.09 15.38
N GLN A 243 -25.61 -8.66 15.55
CA GLN A 243 -25.89 -9.67 16.58
C GLN A 243 -26.29 -10.97 15.89
N ASP A 244 -25.58 -12.04 16.19
CA ASP A 244 -25.91 -13.39 15.74
C ASP A 244 -26.21 -14.30 16.94
N SER A 245 -26.92 -15.40 16.71
CA SER A 245 -27.13 -16.37 17.77
C SER A 245 -27.26 -17.81 17.25
N CYS A 246 -26.69 -18.74 18.00
CA CYS A 246 -26.82 -20.17 17.78
C CYS A 246 -27.60 -20.78 18.95
N THR A 247 -28.71 -21.45 18.63
CA THR A 247 -29.53 -22.17 19.63
C THR A 247 -29.37 -23.67 19.42
N GLN A 248 -29.13 -24.39 20.51
CA GLN A 248 -28.99 -25.85 20.52
C GLN A 248 -29.94 -26.48 21.54
N ILE A 249 -30.23 -27.77 21.38
CA ILE A 249 -30.79 -28.57 22.48
C ILE A 249 -29.71 -28.71 23.56
N HIS A 250 -30.10 -28.60 24.83
CA HIS A 250 -29.17 -28.76 25.95
C HIS A 250 -28.45 -30.12 25.84
N PRO A 251 -27.11 -30.13 25.71
CA PRO A 251 -26.36 -31.37 25.55
C PRO A 251 -26.43 -32.22 26.82
N GLY A 252 -26.32 -33.54 26.67
CA GLY A 252 -26.21 -34.41 27.84
C GLY A 252 -24.91 -34.17 28.62
N ASP A 253 -24.84 -34.65 29.86
CA ASP A 253 -23.65 -34.52 30.71
C ASP A 253 -22.38 -35.00 29.98
N GLY A 254 -21.42 -34.09 29.79
CA GLY A 254 -20.14 -34.37 29.15
C GLY A 254 -20.15 -34.36 27.61
N GLU A 255 -21.27 -34.05 26.97
CA GLU A 255 -21.35 -33.85 25.52
C GLU A 255 -21.05 -32.39 25.14
N VAL A 256 -20.36 -32.19 24.01
CA VAL A 256 -20.14 -30.86 23.44
C VAL A 256 -21.33 -30.52 22.54
N GLY A 257 -22.04 -29.45 22.87
CA GLY A 257 -23.18 -29.00 22.07
C GLY A 257 -22.78 -28.45 20.69
N SER A 258 -23.72 -28.49 19.73
CA SER A 258 -23.49 -28.05 18.34
C SER A 258 -23.13 -26.58 18.18
N CYS A 259 -23.47 -25.73 19.15
CA CYS A 259 -23.18 -24.30 19.17
C CYS A 259 -21.92 -23.94 19.97
N ALA A 260 -21.22 -24.91 20.58
CA ALA A 260 -20.07 -24.64 21.44
C ALA A 260 -18.93 -23.87 20.73
N SER A 261 -18.80 -24.02 19.41
CA SER A 261 -17.81 -23.30 18.59
C SER A 261 -18.35 -22.05 17.89
N ALA A 262 -19.61 -21.65 18.14
CA ALA A 262 -20.25 -20.55 17.42
C ALA A 262 -19.46 -19.24 17.55
N CYS A 263 -19.00 -18.91 18.77
CA CYS A 263 -18.18 -17.73 19.02
C CYS A 263 -16.85 -17.78 18.25
N GLN A 264 -16.09 -18.88 18.39
CA GLN A 264 -14.80 -19.04 17.70
C GLN A 264 -14.96 -18.97 16.18
N ASN A 265 -15.99 -19.61 15.61
CA ASN A 265 -16.23 -19.57 14.17
C ASN A 265 -16.51 -18.15 13.67
N PHE A 266 -17.22 -17.34 14.47
CA PHE A 266 -17.49 -15.95 14.16
C PHE A 266 -16.22 -15.10 14.24
N GLU A 267 -15.45 -15.22 15.32
CA GLU A 267 -14.15 -14.55 15.47
C GLU A 267 -13.21 -14.91 14.30
N ASP A 268 -13.10 -16.20 13.96
CA ASP A 268 -12.27 -16.66 12.85
C ASP A 268 -12.71 -16.07 11.51
N GLN A 269 -14.02 -15.86 11.31
CA GLN A 269 -14.55 -15.21 10.11
C GLN A 269 -14.15 -13.73 10.07
N VAL A 270 -14.36 -12.99 11.17
CA VAL A 270 -13.96 -11.58 11.26
C VAL A 270 -12.45 -11.41 11.03
N VAL A 271 -11.63 -12.31 11.58
CA VAL A 271 -10.17 -12.30 11.37
C VAL A 271 -9.81 -12.56 9.91
N ARG A 272 -10.49 -13.50 9.22
CA ARG A 272 -10.25 -13.76 7.79
C ARG A 272 -10.63 -12.56 6.93
N ASP A 273 -11.79 -11.96 7.19
CA ASP A 273 -12.28 -10.82 6.42
C ASP A 273 -11.38 -9.60 6.62
N LEU A 274 -10.94 -9.35 7.86
CA LEU A 274 -9.94 -8.33 8.16
C LEU A 274 -8.64 -8.58 7.42
N ALA A 275 -8.12 -9.81 7.45
CA ALA A 275 -6.85 -10.13 6.80
C ALA A 275 -6.92 -9.93 5.28
N ALA A 276 -8.06 -10.26 4.66
CA ALA A 276 -8.30 -10.02 3.23
C ALA A 276 -8.32 -8.51 2.93
N TRP A 277 -9.14 -7.74 3.65
CA TRP A 277 -9.22 -6.29 3.48
C TRP A 277 -7.84 -5.63 3.69
N TYR A 278 -7.13 -6.00 4.76
CA TYR A 278 -5.84 -5.43 5.08
C TYR A 278 -4.79 -5.79 4.04
N TRP A 279 -4.82 -7.02 3.52
CA TRP A 279 -3.95 -7.43 2.43
C TRP A 279 -4.18 -6.57 1.20
N ASP A 280 -5.44 -6.38 0.79
CA ASP A 280 -5.75 -5.63 -0.43
C ASP A 280 -5.28 -4.18 -0.31
N PHE A 281 -5.63 -3.46 0.76
CA PHE A 281 -5.37 -2.03 0.85
C PHE A 281 -4.01 -1.65 1.45
N VAL A 282 -3.39 -2.52 2.24
CA VAL A 282 -2.16 -2.21 2.99
C VAL A 282 -1.04 -3.21 2.68
N GLY A 283 -1.34 -4.50 2.73
CA GLY A 283 -0.38 -5.58 2.53
C GLY A 283 0.22 -5.58 1.14
N TYR A 284 -0.60 -5.39 0.10
CA TYR A 284 -0.14 -5.31 -1.28
C TYR A 284 0.79 -4.09 -1.49
N PRO A 285 0.41 -2.83 -1.16
CA PRO A 285 1.34 -1.70 -1.21
C PRO A 285 2.62 -1.95 -0.43
N ALA A 286 2.54 -2.44 0.81
CA ALA A 286 3.70 -2.74 1.64
C ALA A 286 4.63 -3.80 1.03
N SER A 287 4.09 -4.79 0.32
CA SER A 287 4.90 -5.78 -0.41
C SER A 287 5.69 -5.16 -1.57
N GLN A 288 5.16 -4.11 -2.20
CA GLN A 288 5.87 -3.36 -3.25
C GLN A 288 6.91 -2.42 -2.64
N TRP A 289 6.61 -1.85 -1.47
CA TRP A 289 7.59 -1.11 -0.67
C TRP A 289 8.77 -1.98 -0.26
N GLU A 290 8.53 -3.24 0.14
CA GLU A 290 9.61 -4.22 0.43
C GLU A 290 10.51 -4.47 -0.79
N GLN A 291 9.91 -4.66 -1.97
CA GLN A 291 10.68 -4.81 -3.21
C GLN A 291 11.53 -3.58 -3.53
N LEU A 292 10.95 -2.38 -3.41
CA LEU A 292 11.67 -1.13 -3.60
C LEU A 292 12.78 -0.96 -2.56
N ARG A 293 12.56 -1.41 -1.32
CA ARG A 293 13.55 -1.33 -0.23
C ARG A 293 14.81 -2.10 -0.57
N PHE A 294 14.71 -3.31 -1.13
CA PHE A 294 15.89 -4.07 -1.55
C PHE A 294 16.73 -3.31 -2.59
N LYS A 295 16.09 -2.66 -3.57
CA LYS A 295 16.77 -1.78 -4.53
C LYS A 295 17.43 -0.59 -3.82
N ALA A 296 16.71 0.05 -2.90
CA ALA A 296 17.20 1.22 -2.18
C ALA A 296 18.39 0.92 -1.27
N GLU A 297 18.36 -0.20 -0.55
CA GLU A 297 19.48 -0.66 0.30
C GLU A 297 20.75 -0.90 -0.53
N LEU A 298 20.64 -1.62 -1.65
CA LEU A 298 21.76 -1.87 -2.55
C LEU A 298 22.40 -0.57 -3.07
N LEU A 299 21.57 0.41 -3.44
CA LEU A 299 22.06 1.70 -3.94
C LEU A 299 22.62 2.58 -2.82
N ALA A 300 22.04 2.52 -1.61
CA ALA A 300 22.53 3.24 -0.44
C ALA A 300 23.91 2.74 0.05
N GLU A 301 24.15 1.43 0.03
CA GLU A 301 25.47 0.85 0.34
C GLU A 301 26.53 1.36 -0.65
N ASN A 302 26.19 1.37 -1.94
CA ASN A 302 27.06 1.89 -2.99
C ASN A 302 27.28 3.41 -2.88
N ALA A 303 26.29 4.17 -2.42
CA ALA A 303 26.40 5.61 -2.16
C ALA A 303 27.32 5.94 -0.98
N SER A 304 27.29 5.12 0.08
CA SER A 304 28.04 5.35 1.32
C SER A 304 29.50 4.84 1.28
N GLY A 305 29.89 4.12 0.22
CA GLY A 305 31.24 3.53 0.09
C GLY A 305 31.51 2.37 1.07
N TYR A 306 30.50 1.92 1.82
CA TYR A 306 30.58 0.82 2.77
C TYR A 306 30.26 -0.49 2.05
N ARG A 307 31.27 -1.27 1.65
CA ARG A 307 31.07 -2.65 1.20
C ARG A 307 30.89 -3.55 2.42
N VAL A 308 29.69 -4.07 2.64
CA VAL A 308 29.50 -5.25 3.50
C VAL A 308 30.16 -6.44 2.77
N PRO A 309 31.07 -7.20 3.41
CA PRO A 309 31.63 -8.38 2.77
C PRO A 309 30.50 -9.37 2.45
N PRO A 310 30.56 -10.07 1.31
CA PRO A 310 29.52 -11.02 0.95
C PRO A 310 29.38 -12.05 2.08
N HIS A 311 28.13 -12.31 2.48
CA HIS A 311 27.80 -13.45 3.32
C HIS A 311 28.31 -14.71 2.61
N GLU A 312 29.34 -15.34 3.19
CA GLU A 312 29.75 -16.68 2.82
C GLU A 312 28.60 -17.63 3.20
N GLU A 313 28.05 -18.32 2.20
CA GLU A 313 27.11 -19.43 2.34
C GLU A 313 27.69 -20.59 3.17
#